data_AF-A0A4Q5XIH7-F1
#
_entry.id   AF-A0A4Q5XIH7-F1
#
_cell.length_a   1.000
_cell.length_b   1.000
_cell.length_c   1.000
_cell.angle_alpha   90.00
_cell.angle_beta   90.00
_cell.angle_gamma   90.00
#
_symmetry.space_group_name_H-M   'P 1'
#
loop_
_entity.id
_entity.type
_entity.pdbx_description
1 polymer ?
#
loop_
_entity_poly.entity_id
_entity_poly.type
_entity_poly.pdbx_seq_one_letter_code
_entity_poly.pdbx_strand_id
1 'polypeptide(L)'
;MKRASLALWVVFAVAAIALLGFGRYRSKPQLEPGSRAREEAVAIEVATPLATSNQGAIRQAETAGPAAALRVPAPRANSLPNEERLMDALRKAGPGDPQLALQLAREGNARFPTSADVPERQWYAIRALVDSGNLLEATAAARVFVDAFPKNPFANDVARHLLTHPLTHPTEIGYAN
;
A
#
# COMPACT_ATOMS: atom_id res chain seq x y z
N MET A 1 -16.97 -14.58 -43.49
CA MET A 1 -17.06 -13.23 -44.09
C MET A 1 -17.78 -12.31 -43.12
N LYS A 2 -17.38 -11.02 -43.04
CA LYS A 2 -17.71 -9.97 -42.05
C LYS A 2 -16.71 -9.82 -40.90
N ARG A 3 -15.56 -9.25 -41.27
CA ARG A 3 -14.66 -8.46 -40.43
C ARG A 3 -15.25 -7.06 -40.22
N ALA A 4 -14.69 -6.38 -39.22
CA ALA A 4 -14.55 -4.93 -39.11
C ALA A 4 -15.76 -4.14 -38.60
N SER A 5 -15.57 -3.54 -37.43
CA SER A 5 -15.66 -2.08 -37.20
C SER A 5 -16.22 -1.82 -35.81
N LEU A 6 -15.35 -1.77 -34.78
CA LEU A 6 -15.61 -1.08 -33.49
C LEU A 6 -14.40 -1.18 -32.54
N ALA A 7 -13.18 -1.18 -33.07
CA ALA A 7 -11.94 -1.15 -32.26
C ALA A 7 -11.19 0.17 -32.46
N LEU A 8 -11.91 1.28 -32.57
CA LEU A 8 -11.33 2.59 -32.86
C LEU A 8 -12.02 3.74 -32.11
N TRP A 9 -12.30 3.58 -30.80
CA TRP A 9 -12.71 4.73 -29.96
C TRP A 9 -12.26 4.69 -28.49
N VAL A 10 -11.65 3.59 -27.98
CA VAL A 10 -11.28 3.51 -26.55
C VAL A 10 -9.91 4.12 -26.25
N VAL A 11 -9.07 4.38 -27.26
CA VAL A 11 -7.73 4.98 -27.07
C VAL A 11 -7.79 6.44 -26.62
N PHE A 12 -8.93 7.14 -26.74
CA PHE A 12 -9.06 8.53 -26.27
C PHE A 12 -9.63 8.69 -24.85
N ALA A 13 -10.14 7.64 -24.20
CA ALA A 13 -10.73 7.76 -22.86
C ALA A 13 -9.70 7.61 -21.70
N VAL A 14 -8.52 7.04 -21.97
CA VAL A 14 -7.50 6.78 -20.95
C VAL A 14 -6.62 8.00 -20.65
N ALA A 15 -6.62 9.02 -21.52
CA ALA A 15 -5.82 10.24 -21.31
C ALA A 15 -6.53 11.35 -20.51
N ALA A 16 -7.83 11.24 -20.22
CA ALA A 16 -8.59 12.31 -19.55
C ALA A 16 -8.76 12.11 -18.03
N ILE A 17 -8.52 10.92 -17.48
CA ILE A 17 -8.80 10.63 -16.05
C ILE A 17 -7.56 10.87 -15.16
N ALA A 18 -6.36 10.94 -15.73
CA ALA A 18 -5.12 11.22 -14.98
C ALA A 18 -4.92 12.71 -14.61
N LEU A 19 -5.80 13.62 -15.05
CA LEU A 19 -5.68 15.07 -14.81
C LEU A 19 -6.71 15.66 -13.82
N LEU A 20 -7.58 14.84 -13.21
CA LEU A 20 -8.64 15.32 -12.30
C LEU A 20 -8.58 14.77 -10.86
N GLY A 21 -7.67 13.85 -10.54
CA GLY A 21 -7.61 13.21 -9.22
C GLY A 21 -6.63 13.81 -8.21
N PHE A 22 -5.64 14.60 -8.64
CA PHE A 22 -4.51 15.02 -7.79
C PHE A 22 -4.62 16.47 -7.25
N GLY A 23 -5.70 17.18 -7.55
CA GLY A 23 -5.83 18.63 -7.32
C GLY A 23 -6.67 19.09 -6.12
N ARG A 24 -7.08 18.20 -5.19
CA ARG A 24 -7.92 18.60 -4.04
C ARG A 24 -7.48 18.11 -2.66
N TYR A 25 -6.18 17.83 -2.47
CA TYR A 25 -5.59 17.96 -1.13
C TYR A 25 -5.33 19.44 -0.84
N ARG A 26 -6.42 20.18 -0.59
CA ARG A 26 -6.37 21.55 -0.08
C ARG A 26 -5.95 21.44 1.38
N SER A 27 -4.73 21.91 1.65
CA SER A 27 -4.17 22.09 2.99
C SER A 27 -5.23 22.64 3.95
N LYS A 28 -5.52 21.90 5.02
CA LYS A 28 -6.21 22.51 6.16
C LYS A 28 -5.27 23.57 6.73
N PRO A 29 -5.76 24.79 7.00
CA PRO A 29 -4.97 25.82 7.63
C PRO A 29 -4.51 25.31 8.99
N GLN A 30 -3.20 25.41 9.16
CA GLN A 30 -2.47 25.30 10.40
C GLN A 30 -3.17 26.20 11.43
N LEU A 31 -3.80 25.58 12.43
CA LEU A 31 -4.30 26.29 13.61
C LEU A 31 -3.07 26.80 14.35
N GLU A 32 -2.86 28.10 14.19
CA GLU A 32 -1.98 28.95 14.98
C GLU A 32 -1.98 28.53 16.46
N PRO A 33 -0.84 28.05 17.00
CA PRO A 33 -0.65 28.03 18.45
C PRO A 33 -0.53 29.49 18.89
N GLY A 34 -1.62 30.01 19.43
CA GLY A 34 -1.68 31.28 20.14
C GLY A 34 -0.68 31.28 21.29
N SER A 35 0.50 31.81 20.99
CA SER A 35 1.26 32.77 21.78
C SER A 35 0.57 33.26 23.06
N ARG A 36 1.14 32.88 24.21
CA ARG A 36 1.51 33.82 25.30
C ARG A 36 2.32 33.12 26.39
N ALA A 37 3.40 33.80 26.79
CA ALA A 37 4.42 33.45 27.78
C ALA A 37 5.38 32.37 27.27
N ARG A 38 6.69 32.58 27.13
CA ARG A 38 7.64 33.46 27.81
C ARG A 38 8.94 33.32 27.01
N GLU A 39 9.35 34.33 26.25
CA GLU A 39 10.50 35.17 26.60
C GLU A 39 11.56 34.45 27.46
N GLU A 40 12.40 33.64 26.82
CA GLU A 40 13.80 33.54 27.21
C GLU A 40 14.63 33.31 25.95
N ALA A 41 15.42 34.32 25.61
CA ALA A 41 16.29 34.36 24.46
C ALA A 41 17.49 33.42 24.67
N VAL A 42 17.71 32.51 23.74
CA VAL A 42 19.07 32.02 23.44
C VAL A 42 19.21 31.95 21.92
N ALA A 43 19.97 32.91 21.40
CA ALA A 43 20.46 32.95 20.04
C ALA A 43 21.57 31.90 19.86
N ILE A 44 21.39 30.95 18.94
CA ILE A 44 22.45 30.15 18.30
C ILE A 44 21.91 29.82 16.90
N GLU A 45 22.24 30.59 15.87
CA GLU A 45 23.46 30.55 15.05
C GLU A 45 23.15 29.90 13.70
N VAL A 46 23.41 30.69 12.68
CA VAL A 46 23.16 30.45 11.27
C VAL A 46 24.19 29.43 10.75
N ALA A 47 23.74 28.32 10.16
CA ALA A 47 24.61 27.44 9.37
C ALA A 47 23.89 26.91 8.11
N THR A 48 24.14 27.63 7.02
CA THR A 48 24.41 27.21 5.63
C THR A 48 23.75 25.94 5.03
N PRO A 49 23.08 26.06 3.86
CA PRO A 49 22.74 24.92 3.02
C PRO A 49 23.92 24.53 2.11
N LEU A 50 24.44 23.31 2.26
CA LEU A 50 25.35 22.71 1.27
C LEU A 50 24.55 21.77 0.36
N ALA A 51 24.31 22.26 -0.85
CA ALA A 51 23.96 21.46 -1.99
C ALA A 51 25.13 20.54 -2.36
N THR A 52 24.89 19.23 -2.46
CA THR A 52 25.77 18.31 -3.19
C THR A 52 24.94 17.58 -4.22
N SER A 53 25.04 18.10 -5.44
CA SER A 53 24.74 17.43 -6.69
C SER A 53 25.60 16.16 -6.79
N ASN A 54 24.98 14.99 -6.91
CA ASN A 54 25.67 13.76 -7.25
C ASN A 54 25.26 13.33 -8.66
N GLN A 55 25.64 14.17 -9.62
CA GLN A 55 25.56 13.92 -11.04
C GLN A 55 26.84 13.17 -11.46
N GLY A 56 26.84 11.86 -11.23
CA GLY A 56 27.99 10.98 -11.45
C GLY A 56 27.76 9.97 -12.58
N ALA A 57 28.29 10.34 -13.75
CA ALA A 57 28.90 9.46 -14.74
C ALA A 57 28.10 8.30 -15.36
N ILE A 58 27.55 8.61 -16.53
CA ILE A 58 27.38 7.71 -17.67
C ILE A 58 28.72 6.99 -17.94
N ARG A 59 28.74 5.65 -17.89
CA ARG A 59 29.69 4.84 -18.67
C ARG A 59 28.95 3.68 -19.32
N GLN A 60 28.71 3.87 -20.62
CA GLN A 60 28.44 2.82 -21.58
C GLN A 60 29.68 1.93 -21.69
N ALA A 61 29.47 0.61 -21.63
CA ALA A 61 30.32 -0.37 -22.29
C ALA A 61 29.37 -1.46 -22.81
N GLU A 62 28.91 -1.23 -24.03
CA GLU A 62 28.04 -2.10 -24.81
C GLU A 62 28.90 -3.19 -25.46
N THR A 63 29.05 -4.32 -24.78
CA THR A 63 29.63 -5.53 -25.38
C THR A 63 28.47 -6.33 -25.97
N ALA A 64 28.21 -6.12 -27.26
CA ALA A 64 27.23 -6.85 -28.05
C ALA A 64 27.67 -8.32 -28.20
N GLY A 65 27.29 -9.16 -27.24
CA GLY A 65 27.36 -10.62 -27.36
C GLY A 65 26.23 -11.16 -28.24
N PRO A 66 26.41 -12.33 -28.88
CA PRO A 66 25.43 -12.90 -29.79
C PRO A 66 24.10 -13.13 -29.06
N ALA A 67 23.04 -12.57 -29.65
CA ALA A 67 21.66 -12.62 -29.17
C ALA A 67 21.17 -14.07 -29.02
N ALA A 68 21.41 -14.65 -27.84
CA ALA A 68 20.66 -15.79 -27.37
C ALA A 68 19.22 -15.31 -27.22
N ALA A 69 18.36 -15.69 -28.15
CA ALA A 69 16.94 -15.40 -28.13
C ALA A 69 16.39 -15.79 -26.75
N LEU A 70 16.14 -14.78 -25.91
CA LEU A 70 15.39 -14.91 -24.67
C LEU A 70 14.02 -15.48 -25.08
N ARG A 71 13.89 -16.80 -24.92
CA ARG A 71 12.59 -17.46 -24.95
C ARG A 71 11.83 -16.91 -23.76
N VAL A 72 11.13 -15.80 -23.96
CA VAL A 72 10.11 -15.30 -23.04
C VAL A 72 9.19 -16.49 -22.81
N PRO A 73 9.14 -17.05 -21.58
CA PRO A 73 8.25 -18.15 -21.29
C PRO A 73 6.87 -17.70 -21.71
N ALA A 74 6.23 -18.43 -22.62
CA ALA A 74 4.86 -18.16 -22.99
C ALA A 74 4.06 -17.99 -21.69
N PRO A 75 3.23 -16.93 -21.56
CA PRO A 75 2.44 -16.73 -20.36
C PRO A 75 1.66 -18.02 -20.16
N ARG A 76 2.04 -18.78 -19.12
CA ARG A 76 1.34 -20.00 -18.77
C ARG A 76 -0.10 -19.56 -18.62
N ALA A 77 -1.00 -20.18 -19.37
CA ALA A 77 -2.44 -20.08 -19.17
C ALA A 77 -2.76 -20.72 -17.81
N ASN A 78 -2.23 -20.13 -16.75
CA ASN A 78 -2.57 -20.38 -15.38
C ASN A 78 -3.99 -19.83 -15.30
N SER A 79 -4.95 -20.76 -15.30
CA SER A 79 -6.30 -20.54 -14.83
C SER A 79 -6.27 -19.46 -13.76
N LEU A 80 -6.90 -18.32 -14.05
CA LEU A 80 -7.00 -17.19 -13.12
C LEU A 80 -7.27 -17.78 -11.74
N PRO A 81 -6.39 -17.62 -10.74
CA PRO A 81 -6.61 -18.25 -9.46
C PRO A 81 -7.99 -17.82 -8.96
N ASN A 82 -8.88 -18.79 -8.76
CA ASN A 82 -10.20 -18.56 -8.19
C ASN A 82 -10.01 -17.79 -6.87
N GLU A 83 -10.78 -16.73 -6.65
CA GLU A 83 -10.73 -15.92 -5.44
C GLU A 83 -10.81 -16.80 -4.18
N GLU A 84 -11.64 -17.83 -4.22
CA GLU A 84 -11.78 -18.85 -3.17
C GLU A 84 -10.44 -19.50 -2.80
N ARG A 85 -9.62 -19.89 -3.79
CA ARG A 85 -8.30 -20.49 -3.54
C ARG A 85 -7.32 -19.50 -2.95
N LEU A 86 -7.41 -18.23 -3.36
CA LEU A 86 -6.58 -17.16 -2.78
C LEU A 86 -6.96 -16.94 -1.32
N MET A 87 -8.25 -16.89 -1.01
CA MET A 87 -8.75 -16.74 0.36
C MET A 87 -8.36 -17.92 1.24
N ASP A 88 -8.44 -19.15 0.72
CA ASP A 88 -7.98 -20.33 1.46
C ASP A 88 -6.49 -20.29 1.76
N ALA A 89 -5.67 -19.87 0.80
CA ALA A 89 -4.24 -19.68 1.01
C ALA A 89 -3.97 -18.58 2.05
N LEU A 90 -4.71 -17.47 1.98
CA LEU A 90 -4.57 -16.34 2.90
C LEU A 90 -4.90 -16.75 4.34
N ARG A 91 -6.01 -17.47 4.56
CA ARG A 91 -6.42 -17.96 5.88
C ARG A 91 -5.40 -18.93 6.47
N LYS A 92 -4.77 -19.77 5.64
CA LYS A 92 -3.70 -20.68 6.06
C LYS A 92 -2.41 -19.94 6.41
N ALA A 93 -2.04 -18.93 5.65
CA ALA A 93 -0.82 -18.16 5.88
C ALA A 93 -0.93 -17.24 7.10
N GLY A 94 -2.11 -16.66 7.36
CA GLY A 94 -2.33 -15.62 8.37
C GLY A 94 -1.66 -15.87 9.73
N PRO A 95 -1.82 -17.04 10.38
CA PRO A 95 -1.23 -17.28 11.69
C PRO A 95 0.29 -17.56 11.71
N GLY A 96 0.89 -17.93 10.58
CA GLY A 96 2.25 -18.50 10.55
C GLY A 96 3.25 -17.78 9.66
N ASP A 97 2.78 -17.01 8.67
CA ASP A 97 3.63 -16.29 7.73
C ASP A 97 3.02 -14.91 7.40
N PRO A 98 3.38 -13.87 8.18
CA PRO A 98 2.84 -12.53 7.95
C PRO A 98 3.25 -11.95 6.59
N GLN A 99 4.44 -12.29 6.07
CA GLN A 99 4.91 -11.76 4.78
C GLN A 99 4.08 -12.35 3.63
N LEU A 100 3.87 -13.66 3.64
CA LEU A 100 3.03 -14.32 2.64
C LEU A 100 1.57 -13.88 2.74
N ALA A 101 1.03 -13.74 3.95
CA ALA A 101 -0.33 -13.25 4.15
C ALA A 101 -0.52 -11.83 3.59
N LEU A 102 0.42 -10.92 3.85
CA LEU A 102 0.38 -9.56 3.30
C LEU A 102 0.46 -9.56 1.76
N GLN A 103 1.33 -10.40 1.18
CA GLN A 103 1.45 -10.54 -0.27
C GLN A 103 0.14 -11.03 -0.90
N LEU A 104 -0.45 -12.10 -0.37
CA LEU A 104 -1.71 -12.68 -0.86
C LEU A 104 -2.88 -11.71 -0.72
N ALA A 105 -2.97 -10.98 0.40
CA ALA A 105 -4.01 -9.97 0.59
C ALA A 105 -3.89 -8.82 -0.42
N ARG A 106 -2.67 -8.32 -0.67
CA ARG A 106 -2.41 -7.29 -1.69
C ARG A 106 -2.75 -7.79 -3.09
N GLU A 107 -2.37 -9.02 -3.43
CA GLU A 107 -2.75 -9.65 -4.70
C GLU A 107 -4.28 -9.75 -4.84
N GLY A 108 -4.97 -10.23 -3.82
CA GLY A 108 -6.42 -10.37 -3.83
C GLY A 108 -7.14 -9.03 -3.96
N ASN A 109 -6.67 -7.98 -3.28
CA ASN A 109 -7.23 -6.64 -3.40
C ASN A 109 -7.01 -6.03 -4.78
N ALA A 110 -5.87 -6.29 -5.42
CA ALA A 110 -5.60 -5.83 -6.78
C ALA A 110 -6.47 -6.56 -7.82
N ARG A 111 -6.69 -7.88 -7.62
CA ARG A 111 -7.40 -8.72 -8.58
C ARG A 111 -8.92 -8.71 -8.41
N PHE A 112 -9.39 -8.54 -7.19
CA PHE A 112 -10.81 -8.62 -6.83
C PHE A 112 -11.26 -7.40 -5.98
N PRO A 113 -11.11 -6.17 -6.48
CA PRO A 113 -11.34 -4.94 -5.69
C PRO A 113 -12.79 -4.73 -5.24
N THR A 114 -13.75 -5.43 -5.85
CA THR A 114 -15.19 -5.27 -5.59
C THR A 114 -15.83 -6.53 -5.00
N SER A 115 -15.04 -7.51 -4.59
CA SER A 115 -15.59 -8.76 -4.04
C SER A 115 -16.12 -8.59 -2.62
N ALA A 116 -17.02 -9.49 -2.21
CA ALA A 116 -17.50 -9.59 -0.84
C ALA A 116 -16.38 -9.91 0.16
N ASP A 117 -15.28 -10.54 -0.30
CA ASP A 117 -14.15 -10.95 0.54
C ASP A 117 -13.11 -9.82 0.78
N VAL A 118 -13.31 -8.63 0.22
CA VAL A 118 -12.41 -7.48 0.43
C VAL A 118 -12.17 -7.18 1.92
N PRO A 119 -13.21 -7.14 2.80
CA PRO A 119 -12.98 -6.82 4.20
C PRO A 119 -12.13 -7.87 4.93
N GLU A 120 -12.33 -9.16 4.63
CA GLU A 120 -11.53 -10.23 5.23
C GLU A 120 -10.07 -10.12 4.77
N ARG A 121 -9.82 -9.85 3.48
CA ARG A 121 -8.45 -9.63 2.99
C ARG A 121 -7.76 -8.45 3.65
N GLN A 122 -8.47 -7.33 3.78
CA GLN A 122 -7.89 -6.13 4.37
C GLN A 122 -7.59 -6.32 5.86
N TRP A 123 -8.41 -7.10 6.58
CA TRP A 123 -8.12 -7.53 7.94
C TRP A 123 -6.83 -8.34 8.03
N TYR A 124 -6.64 -9.36 7.18
CA TYR A 124 -5.39 -10.12 7.15
C TYR A 124 -4.17 -9.25 6.79
N ALA A 125 -4.32 -8.29 5.88
CA ALA A 125 -3.24 -7.36 5.54
C ALA A 125 -2.83 -6.51 6.75
N ILE A 126 -3.80 -5.97 7.50
CA ILE A 126 -3.55 -5.17 8.70
C ILE A 126 -2.91 -6.02 9.79
N ARG A 127 -3.43 -7.23 10.03
CA ARG A 127 -2.87 -8.17 11.01
C ARG A 127 -1.43 -8.54 10.67
N ALA A 128 -1.15 -8.86 9.41
CA ALA A 128 0.22 -9.14 8.96
C ALA A 128 1.18 -7.95 9.14
N LEU A 129 0.70 -6.71 8.99
CA LEU A 129 1.49 -5.51 9.30
C LEU A 129 1.78 -5.40 10.80
N VAL A 130 0.82 -5.71 11.66
CA VAL A 130 1.03 -5.77 13.13
C VAL A 130 2.05 -6.84 13.49
N ASP A 131 1.87 -8.06 12.98
CA ASP A 131 2.71 -9.22 13.28
C ASP A 131 4.15 -9.05 12.75
N SER A 132 4.34 -8.22 11.72
CA SER A 132 5.67 -7.84 11.20
C SER A 132 6.29 -6.60 11.85
N GLY A 133 5.63 -6.02 12.87
CA GLY A 133 6.11 -4.84 13.59
C GLY A 133 5.89 -3.50 12.87
N ASN A 134 5.20 -3.49 11.74
CA ASN A 134 4.92 -2.28 10.94
C ASN A 134 3.69 -1.52 11.47
N LEU A 135 3.70 -1.16 12.76
CA LEU A 135 2.54 -0.61 13.47
C LEU A 135 2.02 0.72 12.90
N LEU A 136 2.90 1.59 12.39
CA LEU A 136 2.49 2.86 11.78
C LEU A 136 1.66 2.64 10.52
N GLU A 137 2.11 1.73 9.63
CA GLU A 137 1.38 1.37 8.42
C GLU A 137 0.08 0.65 8.77
N ALA A 138 0.12 -0.29 9.74
CA ALA A 138 -1.06 -0.99 10.23
C ALA A 138 -2.13 -0.02 10.75
N THR A 139 -1.74 0.96 11.56
CA THR A 139 -2.66 1.96 12.14
C THR A 139 -3.27 2.86 11.07
N ALA A 140 -2.46 3.29 10.10
CA ALA A 140 -2.97 4.08 8.97
C ALA A 140 -3.97 3.27 8.14
N ALA A 141 -3.64 2.02 7.81
CA ALA A 141 -4.52 1.11 7.07
C ALA A 141 -5.81 0.79 7.83
N ALA A 142 -5.73 0.63 9.15
CA ALA A 142 -6.88 0.39 10.02
C ALA A 142 -7.88 1.53 10.03
N ARG A 143 -7.42 2.79 10.09
CA ARG A 143 -8.32 3.95 10.03
C ARG A 143 -9.12 3.96 8.73
N VAL A 144 -8.43 3.79 7.60
CA VAL A 144 -9.08 3.71 6.28
C VAL A 144 -10.06 2.53 6.21
N PHE A 145 -9.67 1.38 6.76
CA PHE A 145 -10.50 0.18 6.74
C PHE A 145 -11.79 0.33 7.57
N VAL A 146 -11.69 0.90 8.77
CA VAL A 146 -12.84 1.15 9.65
C VAL A 146 -13.79 2.17 9.04
N ASP A 147 -13.26 3.23 8.43
CA ASP A 147 -14.06 4.24 7.74
C ASP A 147 -14.80 3.66 6.53
N ALA A 148 -14.15 2.76 5.78
CA ALA A 148 -14.73 2.11 4.61
C ALA A 148 -15.79 1.06 4.95
N PHE A 149 -15.65 0.36 6.09
CA PHE A 149 -16.51 -0.78 6.46
C PHE A 149 -17.03 -0.68 7.92
N PRO A 150 -17.74 0.40 8.30
CA PRO A 150 -18.01 0.72 9.71
C PRO A 150 -18.88 -0.29 10.48
N LYS A 151 -19.61 -1.16 9.78
CA LYS A 151 -20.48 -2.20 10.38
C LYS A 151 -19.95 -3.62 10.16
N ASN A 152 -18.78 -3.77 9.53
CA ASN A 152 -18.23 -5.08 9.25
C ASN A 152 -17.56 -5.67 10.52
N PRO A 153 -17.76 -6.96 10.84
CA PRO A 153 -17.17 -7.56 12.03
C PRO A 153 -15.64 -7.51 12.04
N PHE A 154 -14.98 -7.65 10.88
CA PHE A 154 -13.52 -7.54 10.79
C PHE A 154 -13.03 -6.12 11.07
N ALA A 155 -13.74 -5.10 10.59
CA ALA A 155 -13.41 -3.71 10.87
C ALA A 155 -13.59 -3.37 12.36
N ASN A 156 -14.65 -3.89 12.99
CA ASN A 156 -14.86 -3.76 14.43
C ASN A 156 -13.70 -4.38 15.23
N ASP A 157 -13.25 -5.56 14.81
CA ASP A 157 -12.12 -6.24 15.43
C ASP A 157 -10.81 -5.43 15.33
N VAL A 158 -10.50 -4.89 14.15
CA VAL A 158 -9.35 -3.98 13.96
C VAL A 158 -9.47 -2.74 14.83
N ALA A 159 -10.65 -2.09 14.84
CA ALA A 159 -10.87 -0.87 15.62
C ALA A 159 -10.57 -1.10 17.10
N ARG A 160 -11.10 -2.20 17.66
CA ARG A 160 -10.92 -2.55 19.06
C ARG A 160 -9.45 -2.77 19.44
N HIS A 161 -8.70 -3.49 18.60
CA HIS A 161 -7.34 -3.93 18.91
C HIS A 161 -6.25 -2.94 18.51
N LEU A 162 -6.48 -2.09 17.50
CA LEU A 162 -5.43 -1.21 16.99
C LEU A 162 -5.71 0.28 17.19
N LEU A 163 -6.99 0.69 17.27
CA LEU A 163 -7.36 2.11 17.34
C LEU A 163 -7.83 2.53 18.74
N THR A 164 -8.59 1.69 19.43
CA THR A 164 -9.10 2.00 20.78
C THR A 164 -8.06 1.72 21.86
N HIS A 165 -7.37 0.58 21.75
CA HIS A 165 -6.29 0.19 22.66
C HIS A 165 -5.01 0.06 21.84
N PRO A 166 -4.39 1.19 21.45
CA PRO A 166 -3.22 1.13 20.60
C PRO A 166 -2.12 0.32 21.30
N LEU A 167 -1.52 -0.62 20.56
CA LEU A 167 -0.32 -1.34 20.98
C LEU A 167 0.81 -0.31 21.04
N THR A 168 0.98 0.32 22.20
CA THR A 168 1.97 1.39 22.40
C THR A 168 3.34 0.84 22.74
N HIS A 169 3.44 -0.41 23.18
CA HIS A 169 4.70 -1.01 23.60
C HIS A 169 5.01 -2.32 22.83
N PRO A 170 6.23 -2.48 22.27
CA PRO A 170 6.63 -3.71 21.57
C PRO A 170 6.52 -4.99 22.41
N THR A 171 6.62 -4.86 23.74
CA THR A 171 6.47 -5.98 24.69
C THR A 171 5.03 -6.46 24.86
N GLU A 172 4.05 -5.65 24.47
CA GLU A 172 2.62 -6.01 24.49
C GLU A 172 2.22 -6.82 23.24
N ILE A 173 3.10 -6.89 22.23
CA ILE A 173 2.93 -7.69 21.00
C ILE A 173 3.15 -9.20 21.28
N GLY A 174 3.34 -9.58 22.55
CA GLY A 174 3.59 -10.94 23.01
C GLY A 174 2.42 -11.92 22.84
N TYR A 175 2.02 -12.19 21.60
CA TYR A 175 1.60 -13.53 21.18
C TYR A 175 2.87 -14.34 20.86
N ALA A 176 3.72 -14.53 21.86
CA ALA A 176 4.79 -15.51 21.79
C ALA A 176 4.16 -16.89 22.01
N ASN A 177 4.06 -17.68 20.94
CA ASN A 177 4.12 -19.14 20.95
C ASN A 177 4.89 -19.60 19.72
#